data_AF-A0A8C1R2T4-F1
#
_entry.id   AF-A0A8C1R2T4-F1
#
_cell.length_a   1.000
_cell.length_b   1.000
_cell.length_c   1.000
_cell.angle_alpha   90.00
_cell.angle_beta   90.00
_cell.angle_gamma   90.00
#
_symmetry.space_group_name_H-M   'P 1'
#
loop_
_entity.id
_entity.type
_entity.pdbx_description
1 polymer ?
#
loop_
_entity_poly.entity_id
_entity_poly.type
_entity_poly.pdbx_seq_one_letter_code
_entity_poly.pdbx_strand_id
1 'polypeptide(L)'
;MEAVSETDVQFWMAKVVNWGEATSCSALLDTSRHLGSLRSFLQQVLQGLQQMSSTSEAMKTFPFVGQFLGRLCWNPCVIADERSQRLLLRCLSCLYSAEPLNAVEQKANMWIKVVSLMTEEVIKSCNGLPNTSARCSNGNIYVMSTACAALVTCPQMSPLIGALLKHSMLCGTSCLNQEFIKEVSEALISKRLVLEDEAVVNLWCYSPSCLEGAAVSLLESVLSDHETMTQSLDKHVNDSLLPQASADHCHIFLTVSEIYRNVLTEIDENLAVRALIQVFTVCFLQRLTGQKTQDRLPLRAFFPHVMPSLLPPLLTAPSEVPREAWLDHLIWIRSLLQSVMENEAGEDVRAYQAVFQAWFLLVQCGYWVDTAAELLVLAAPENAEPLLWLLTFFHHPTNRGHQRSQQTAEAREAWTHLRMLFLTRPPPPRHLSAVKELLSSSLSANLVLHLFLNFTVFSHGPVSIINEINDKVLTEAAVKRRALWILASIRCRLNSAATRDDRVHSRLRTLQDTLLQT
;
A
#
# COMPACT_ATOMS: atom_id res chain seq x y z
N MET A 1 -20.81 -34.58 30.42
CA MET A 1 -20.80 -33.16 30.83
C MET A 1 -19.74 -33.07 31.90
N GLU A 2 -18.52 -32.74 31.51
CA GLU A 2 -17.36 -32.88 32.41
C GLU A 2 -17.31 -31.67 33.35
N ALA A 3 -17.55 -31.92 34.63
CA ALA A 3 -17.16 -31.00 35.68
C ALA A 3 -15.65 -30.77 35.57
N VAL A 4 -15.20 -29.52 35.76
CA VAL A 4 -13.77 -29.19 35.82
C VAL A 4 -13.12 -30.11 36.85
N SER A 5 -12.20 -30.96 36.39
CA SER A 5 -11.55 -31.94 37.25
C SER A 5 -10.52 -31.26 38.14
N GLU A 6 -10.35 -31.74 39.37
CA GLU A 6 -9.31 -31.23 40.28
C GLU A 6 -7.89 -31.36 39.67
N THR A 7 -7.70 -32.36 38.82
CA THR A 7 -6.49 -32.58 38.01
C THR A 7 -6.24 -31.48 36.97
N ASP A 8 -7.29 -30.95 36.33
CA ASP A 8 -7.14 -29.85 35.36
C ASP A 8 -6.75 -28.54 36.05
N VAL A 9 -7.35 -28.27 37.22
CA VAL A 9 -7.01 -27.08 38.03
C VAL A 9 -5.56 -27.12 38.47
N GLN A 10 -5.06 -28.28 38.92
CA GLN A 10 -3.66 -28.45 39.32
C GLN A 10 -2.70 -28.30 38.13
N PHE A 11 -3.03 -28.87 36.96
CA PHE A 11 -2.23 -28.72 35.74
C PHE A 11 -2.10 -27.24 35.34
N TRP A 12 -3.23 -26.53 35.26
CA TRP A 12 -3.23 -25.12 34.85
C TRP A 12 -2.57 -24.23 35.89
N MET A 13 -2.74 -24.52 37.17
CA MET A 13 -2.06 -23.77 38.22
C MET A 13 -0.54 -23.96 38.12
N ALA A 14 -0.04 -25.18 37.89
CA ALA A 14 1.38 -25.43 37.69
C ALA A 14 1.94 -24.69 36.46
N LYS A 15 1.18 -24.66 35.36
CA LYS A 15 1.52 -23.89 34.15
C LYS A 15 1.63 -22.40 34.43
N VAL A 16 0.60 -21.80 35.02
CA VAL A 16 0.58 -20.35 35.31
C VAL A 16 1.64 -19.97 36.35
N VAL A 17 1.99 -20.87 37.27
CA VAL A 17 3.12 -20.67 38.18
C VAL A 17 4.45 -20.60 37.43
N ASN A 18 4.67 -21.53 36.50
CA ASN A 18 5.88 -21.56 35.65
C ASN A 18 5.95 -20.37 34.69
N TRP A 19 4.81 -19.87 34.21
CA TRP A 19 4.79 -18.68 33.37
C TRP A 19 5.20 -17.41 34.13
N GLY A 20 4.87 -17.31 35.41
CA GLY A 20 5.19 -16.12 36.22
C GLY A 20 4.57 -14.85 35.63
N GLU A 21 5.35 -13.76 35.57
CA GLU A 21 5.00 -12.52 34.84
C GLU A 21 5.26 -12.63 33.32
N ALA A 22 5.71 -13.81 32.85
CA ALA A 22 6.06 -14.13 31.47
C ALA A 22 7.04 -13.13 30.80
N THR A 23 8.07 -12.72 31.54
CA THR A 23 9.16 -11.85 31.04
C THR A 23 10.28 -12.61 30.34
N SER A 24 10.28 -13.95 30.40
CA SER A 24 11.26 -14.81 29.73
C SER A 24 10.74 -15.39 28.41
N CYS A 25 11.64 -15.57 27.46
CA CYS A 25 11.34 -16.09 26.12
C CYS A 25 10.69 -17.50 26.15
N SER A 26 11.12 -18.37 27.07
CA SER A 26 10.54 -19.70 27.27
C SER A 26 9.11 -19.67 27.83
N ALA A 27 8.83 -18.73 28.75
CA ALA A 27 7.50 -18.57 29.34
C ALA A 27 6.48 -18.00 28.35
N LEU A 28 6.89 -17.03 27.51
CA LEU A 28 6.05 -16.47 26.44
C LEU A 28 5.67 -17.54 25.41
N LEU A 29 6.64 -18.33 24.94
CA LEU A 29 6.41 -19.43 24.00
C LEU A 29 5.50 -20.53 24.57
N ASP A 30 5.71 -20.93 25.82
CA ASP A 30 4.86 -21.95 26.44
C ASP A 30 3.44 -21.41 26.66
N THR A 31 3.29 -20.14 27.06
CA THR A 31 1.97 -19.51 27.21
C THR A 31 1.22 -19.45 25.88
N SER A 32 1.88 -19.00 24.80
CA SER A 32 1.23 -18.83 23.49
C SER A 32 0.77 -20.15 22.89
N ARG A 33 1.56 -21.23 23.07
CA ARG A 33 1.17 -22.60 22.67
C ARG A 33 -0.09 -23.10 23.38
N HIS A 34 -0.26 -22.72 24.65
CA HIS A 34 -1.36 -23.22 25.48
C HIS A 34 -2.58 -22.29 25.49
N LEU A 35 -2.54 -21.11 24.82
CA LEU A 35 -3.64 -20.15 24.78
C LEU A 35 -4.98 -20.77 24.34
N GLY A 36 -4.97 -21.64 23.33
CA GLY A 36 -6.19 -22.31 22.85
C GLY A 36 -6.85 -23.20 23.90
N SER A 37 -6.06 -24.06 24.54
CA SER A 37 -6.52 -24.94 25.62
C SER A 37 -6.89 -24.13 26.87
N LEU A 38 -6.17 -23.05 27.15
CA LEU A 38 -6.44 -22.13 28.25
C LEU A 38 -7.81 -21.44 28.06
N ARG A 39 -8.16 -21.01 26.85
CA ARG A 39 -9.49 -20.43 26.57
C ARG A 39 -10.60 -21.44 26.84
N SER A 40 -10.42 -22.68 26.41
CA SER A 40 -11.39 -23.75 26.63
C SER A 40 -11.58 -24.00 28.13
N PHE A 41 -10.48 -24.01 28.89
CA PHE A 41 -10.50 -24.14 30.33
C PHE A 41 -11.13 -22.93 31.04
N LEU A 42 -10.76 -21.70 30.67
CA LEU A 42 -11.38 -20.47 31.20
C LEU A 42 -12.89 -20.44 30.94
N GLN A 43 -13.33 -20.98 29.81
CA GLN A 43 -14.76 -21.08 29.50
C GLN A 43 -15.48 -22.10 30.38
N GLN A 44 -14.85 -23.23 30.72
CA GLN A 44 -15.38 -24.19 31.70
C GLN A 44 -15.43 -23.59 33.11
N VAL A 45 -14.37 -22.90 33.54
CA VAL A 45 -14.32 -22.17 34.82
C VAL A 45 -15.43 -21.13 34.88
N LEU A 46 -15.63 -20.34 33.82
CA LEU A 46 -16.71 -19.36 33.75
C LEU A 46 -18.08 -19.99 33.93
N GLN A 47 -18.36 -21.10 33.22
CA GLN A 47 -19.64 -21.80 33.33
C GLN A 47 -19.87 -22.33 34.76
N GLY A 48 -18.83 -22.88 35.39
CA GLY A 48 -18.90 -23.34 36.78
C GLY A 48 -19.17 -22.19 37.75
N LEU A 49 -18.47 -21.07 37.61
CA LEU A 49 -18.65 -19.88 38.46
C LEU A 49 -20.05 -19.25 38.30
N GLN A 50 -20.62 -19.27 37.10
CA GLN A 50 -21.97 -18.72 36.84
C GLN A 50 -23.11 -19.50 37.50
N GLN A 51 -22.89 -20.78 37.85
CA GLN A 51 -23.89 -21.61 38.52
C GLN A 51 -23.92 -21.40 40.04
N MET A 52 -22.98 -20.63 40.58
CA MET A 52 -22.78 -20.49 42.02
C MET A 52 -23.43 -19.21 42.54
N SER A 53 -23.97 -19.30 43.75
CA SER A 53 -24.73 -18.22 44.38
C SER A 53 -23.85 -17.24 45.17
N SER A 54 -22.61 -17.63 45.50
CA SER A 54 -21.67 -16.79 46.25
C SER A 54 -20.20 -17.13 45.98
N THR A 55 -19.31 -16.17 46.22
CA THR A 55 -17.85 -16.36 46.13
C THR A 55 -17.32 -17.42 47.09
N SER A 56 -17.96 -17.59 48.25
CA SER A 56 -17.57 -18.63 49.23
C SER A 56 -17.85 -20.04 48.70
N GLU A 57 -18.97 -20.22 47.99
CA GLU A 57 -19.32 -21.46 47.30
C GLU A 57 -18.36 -21.74 46.14
N ALA A 58 -17.97 -20.71 45.40
CA ALA A 58 -16.95 -20.80 44.36
C ALA A 58 -15.59 -21.24 44.87
N MET A 59 -15.13 -20.70 46.01
CA MET A 59 -13.83 -21.07 46.58
C MET A 59 -13.82 -22.49 47.19
N LYS A 60 -14.96 -23.04 47.58
CA LYS A 60 -15.08 -24.44 48.01
C LYS A 60 -15.05 -25.40 46.83
N THR A 61 -15.66 -25.03 45.73
CA THR A 61 -15.80 -25.90 44.54
C THR A 61 -14.58 -25.81 43.62
N PHE A 62 -13.96 -24.63 43.53
CA PHE A 62 -12.70 -24.40 42.81
C PHE A 62 -11.63 -23.82 43.75
N PRO A 63 -10.96 -24.69 44.51
CA PRO A 63 -9.80 -24.29 45.31
C PRO A 63 -8.78 -23.59 44.40
N PHE A 64 -8.24 -22.45 44.84
CA PHE A 64 -7.23 -21.65 44.12
C PHE A 64 -7.69 -20.89 42.86
N VAL A 65 -8.98 -20.91 42.49
CA VAL A 65 -9.47 -20.17 41.30
C VAL A 65 -9.08 -18.69 41.34
N GLY A 66 -9.15 -18.06 42.51
CA GLY A 66 -8.70 -16.67 42.69
C GLY A 66 -7.20 -16.48 42.40
N GLN A 67 -6.34 -17.39 42.82
CA GLN A 67 -4.90 -17.31 42.56
C GLN A 67 -4.57 -17.55 41.08
N PHE A 68 -5.25 -18.51 40.47
CA PHE A 68 -5.12 -18.81 39.05
C PHE A 68 -5.50 -17.61 38.19
N LEU A 69 -6.71 -17.08 38.35
CA LEU A 69 -7.18 -15.89 37.62
C LEU A 69 -6.29 -14.68 37.91
N GLY A 70 -5.90 -14.48 39.17
CA GLY A 70 -5.02 -13.40 39.59
C GLY A 70 -3.68 -13.39 38.88
N ARG A 71 -3.05 -14.56 38.67
CA ARG A 71 -1.78 -14.65 37.94
C ARG A 71 -1.94 -14.44 36.43
N LEU A 72 -3.05 -14.88 35.84
CA LEU A 72 -3.37 -14.60 34.44
C LEU A 72 -3.52 -13.09 34.17
N CYS A 73 -3.95 -12.31 35.17
CA CYS A 73 -4.03 -10.85 35.11
C CYS A 73 -2.65 -10.15 35.05
N TRP A 74 -1.56 -10.90 35.18
CA TRP A 74 -0.20 -10.40 35.02
C TRP A 74 0.53 -11.11 33.87
N ASN A 75 -0.16 -11.96 33.12
CA ASN A 75 0.40 -12.65 31.97
C ASN A 75 0.12 -11.83 30.68
N PRO A 76 1.14 -11.29 30.01
CA PRO A 76 0.94 -10.41 28.87
C PRO A 76 0.32 -11.09 27.65
N CYS A 77 0.61 -12.38 27.40
CA CYS A 77 0.00 -13.12 26.29
C CYS A 77 -1.51 -13.29 26.48
N VAL A 78 -1.95 -13.43 27.73
CA VAL A 78 -3.37 -13.61 28.09
C VAL A 78 -4.13 -12.29 28.03
N ILE A 79 -3.47 -11.19 28.41
CA ILE A 79 -4.05 -9.84 28.32
C ILE A 79 -4.09 -9.33 26.87
N ALA A 80 -3.07 -9.63 26.06
CA ALA A 80 -3.01 -9.18 24.67
C ALA A 80 -3.97 -9.95 23.73
N ASP A 81 -4.29 -11.22 24.03
CA ASP A 81 -5.27 -11.99 23.26
C ASP A 81 -6.71 -11.58 23.65
N GLU A 82 -7.39 -10.82 22.78
CA GLU A 82 -8.73 -10.26 23.05
C GLU A 82 -9.74 -11.30 23.55
N ARG A 83 -9.70 -12.52 23.00
CA ARG A 83 -10.62 -13.61 23.39
C ARG A 83 -10.31 -14.13 24.79
N SER A 84 -9.05 -14.40 25.11
CA SER A 84 -8.62 -14.84 26.44
C SER A 84 -8.87 -13.76 27.48
N GLN A 85 -8.54 -12.51 27.16
CA GLN A 85 -8.77 -11.36 28.02
C GLN A 85 -10.26 -11.20 28.35
N ARG A 86 -11.15 -11.29 27.34
CA ARG A 86 -12.60 -11.20 27.54
C ARG A 86 -13.13 -12.33 28.42
N LEU A 87 -12.63 -13.56 28.24
CA LEU A 87 -12.99 -14.69 29.09
C LEU A 87 -12.49 -14.51 30.53
N LEU A 88 -11.25 -14.04 30.70
CA LEU A 88 -10.65 -13.74 32.00
C LEU A 88 -11.46 -12.66 32.74
N LEU A 89 -11.80 -11.56 32.07
CA LEU A 89 -12.64 -10.50 32.66
C LEU A 89 -13.99 -11.02 33.09
N ARG A 90 -14.67 -11.84 32.26
CA ARG A 90 -15.95 -12.46 32.62
C ARG A 90 -15.83 -13.40 33.82
N CYS A 91 -14.74 -14.16 33.94
CA CYS A 91 -14.49 -15.02 35.11
C CYS A 91 -14.30 -14.18 36.37
N LEU A 92 -13.51 -13.10 36.29
CA LEU A 92 -13.30 -12.19 37.40
C LEU A 92 -14.60 -11.48 37.80
N SER A 93 -15.45 -11.11 36.86
CA SER A 93 -16.77 -10.51 37.13
C SER A 93 -17.68 -11.43 37.95
N CYS A 94 -17.55 -12.75 37.83
CA CYS A 94 -18.29 -13.70 38.68
C CYS A 94 -17.79 -13.69 40.14
N LEU A 95 -16.59 -13.18 40.40
CA LEU A 95 -16.00 -13.05 41.74
C LEU A 95 -16.07 -11.60 42.28
N TYR A 96 -16.71 -10.70 41.53
CA TYR A 96 -16.86 -9.30 41.90
C TYR A 96 -17.92 -9.14 43.01
N SER A 97 -17.64 -8.26 43.97
CA SER A 97 -18.62 -7.82 44.97
C SER A 97 -18.54 -6.31 45.17
N ALA A 98 -19.69 -5.62 45.22
CA ALA A 98 -19.73 -4.19 45.51
C ALA A 98 -19.25 -3.87 46.95
N GLU A 99 -19.47 -4.80 47.88
CA GLU A 99 -19.03 -4.74 49.27
C GLU A 99 -18.18 -5.99 49.57
N PRO A 100 -16.86 -5.97 49.33
CA PRO A 100 -16.04 -7.16 49.38
C PRO A 100 -15.79 -7.59 50.83
N LEU A 101 -16.30 -8.76 51.20
CA LEU A 101 -16.23 -9.32 52.56
C LEU A 101 -15.05 -10.27 52.74
N ASN A 102 -14.47 -10.77 51.64
CA ASN A 102 -13.31 -11.66 51.67
C ASN A 102 -12.17 -11.17 50.75
N ALA A 103 -10.97 -11.68 51.00
CA ALA A 103 -9.75 -11.26 50.30
C ALA A 103 -9.78 -11.54 48.78
N VAL A 104 -10.53 -12.56 48.35
CA VAL A 104 -10.67 -12.91 46.93
C VAL A 104 -11.53 -11.88 46.21
N GLU A 105 -12.63 -11.44 46.80
CA GLU A 105 -13.48 -10.35 46.25
C GLU A 105 -12.70 -9.03 46.18
N GLN A 106 -11.95 -8.69 47.23
CA GLN A 106 -11.10 -7.48 47.20
C GLN A 106 -10.06 -7.54 46.07
N LYS A 107 -9.41 -8.70 45.88
CA LYS A 107 -8.44 -8.92 44.82
C LYS A 107 -9.08 -9.00 43.44
N ALA A 108 -10.23 -9.64 43.28
CA ALA A 108 -10.99 -9.67 42.04
C ALA A 108 -11.39 -8.27 41.60
N ASN A 109 -11.92 -7.44 42.52
CA ASN A 109 -12.22 -6.04 42.25
C ASN A 109 -10.97 -5.25 41.81
N MET A 110 -9.82 -5.50 42.45
CA MET A 110 -8.55 -4.89 42.08
C MET A 110 -8.06 -5.36 40.71
N TRP A 111 -8.12 -6.66 40.40
CA TRP A 111 -7.68 -7.21 39.12
C TRP A 111 -8.60 -6.82 37.97
N ILE A 112 -9.92 -6.76 38.19
CA ILE A 112 -10.85 -6.16 37.22
C ILE A 112 -10.42 -4.74 36.96
N LYS A 113 -10.18 -3.92 37.98
CA LYS A 113 -9.66 -2.57 37.79
C LYS A 113 -8.32 -2.57 37.04
N VAL A 114 -7.37 -3.45 37.34
CA VAL A 114 -6.05 -3.48 36.70
C VAL A 114 -6.12 -3.95 35.25
N VAL A 115 -6.84 -5.04 34.96
CA VAL A 115 -7.03 -5.55 33.59
C VAL A 115 -7.88 -4.57 32.80
N SER A 116 -8.94 -4.01 33.41
CA SER A 116 -9.75 -2.96 32.80
C SER A 116 -9.01 -1.63 32.68
N LEU A 117 -8.04 -1.26 33.52
CA LEU A 117 -7.18 -0.08 33.34
C LEU A 117 -6.11 -0.33 32.29
N MET A 118 -5.54 -1.54 32.21
CA MET A 118 -4.73 -1.95 31.04
C MET A 118 -5.56 -1.99 29.74
N THR A 119 -6.90 -1.96 29.83
CA THR A 119 -7.83 -1.90 28.68
C THR A 119 -8.46 -0.51 28.49
N GLU A 120 -8.64 0.28 29.56
CA GLU A 120 -9.27 1.61 29.60
C GLU A 120 -8.22 2.72 29.59
N GLU A 121 -6.98 2.55 30.05
CA GLU A 121 -5.88 3.46 29.70
C GLU A 121 -5.53 3.34 28.21
N VAL A 122 -5.84 2.19 27.60
CA VAL A 122 -5.84 1.97 26.14
C VAL A 122 -6.99 2.69 25.41
N ILE A 123 -8.05 3.17 26.12
CA ILE A 123 -9.22 3.81 25.50
C ILE A 123 -9.50 5.25 26.02
N LYS A 124 -9.20 5.59 27.27
CA LYS A 124 -9.47 6.88 27.95
C LYS A 124 -8.25 7.79 28.10
N SER A 125 -7.01 7.30 27.96
CA SER A 125 -5.86 8.21 27.75
C SER A 125 -5.94 8.94 26.40
N CYS A 126 -6.88 8.54 25.53
CA CYS A 126 -7.12 9.11 24.21
C CYS A 126 -8.18 10.23 24.19
N ASN A 127 -8.81 10.57 25.31
CA ASN A 127 -9.71 11.73 25.42
C ASN A 127 -9.15 12.70 26.46
N GLY A 128 -8.51 13.76 25.97
CA GLY A 128 -7.61 14.60 26.74
C GLY A 128 -8.23 15.33 27.94
N LEU A 129 -7.38 15.53 28.95
CA LEU A 129 -7.11 16.85 29.53
C LEU A 129 -5.60 16.92 29.85
N PRO A 130 -4.92 18.04 29.56
CA PRO A 130 -3.51 18.17 29.87
C PRO A 130 -3.39 18.53 31.35
N ASN A 131 -3.08 17.58 32.23
CA ASN A 131 -2.36 17.90 33.47
C ASN A 131 -1.71 16.70 34.16
N THR A 132 -0.42 16.91 34.44
CA THR A 132 0.40 16.34 35.52
C THR A 132 0.64 14.82 35.56
N SER A 133 1.72 14.43 34.88
CA SER A 133 2.74 13.47 35.34
C SER A 133 2.32 12.07 35.82
N ALA A 134 1.33 11.43 35.18
CA ALA A 134 1.28 9.98 35.17
C ALA A 134 2.36 9.48 34.19
N ARG A 135 3.56 9.17 34.70
CA ARG A 135 4.58 8.42 33.94
C ARG A 135 3.93 7.12 33.47
N CYS A 136 3.67 7.00 32.18
CA CYS A 136 3.29 5.74 31.57
C CYS A 136 4.34 4.69 31.95
N SER A 137 3.93 3.55 32.49
CA SER A 137 4.78 2.45 32.92
C SER A 137 5.35 1.67 31.72
N ASN A 138 6.05 2.39 30.84
CA ASN A 138 6.62 1.93 29.57
C ASN A 138 7.71 0.84 29.72
N GLY A 139 8.17 0.58 30.95
CA GLY A 139 9.20 -0.44 31.23
C GLY A 139 8.76 -1.84 30.80
N ASN A 140 7.49 -2.22 31.03
CA ASN A 140 7.00 -3.54 30.68
C ASN A 140 6.90 -3.74 29.15
N ILE A 141 6.52 -2.70 28.41
CA ILE A 141 6.41 -2.74 26.93
C ILE A 141 7.80 -2.86 26.30
N TYR A 142 8.79 -2.13 26.81
CA TYR A 142 10.16 -2.23 26.34
C TYR A 142 10.75 -3.63 26.60
N VAL A 143 10.54 -4.18 27.79
CA VAL A 143 11.00 -5.53 28.14
C VAL A 143 10.31 -6.58 27.28
N MET A 144 8.99 -6.47 27.08
CA MET A 144 8.22 -7.39 26.23
C MET A 144 8.65 -7.33 24.77
N SER A 145 8.83 -6.14 24.20
CA SER A 145 9.31 -5.99 22.82
C SER A 145 10.72 -6.59 22.66
N THR A 146 11.62 -6.35 23.62
CA THR A 146 12.96 -6.96 23.66
C THR A 146 12.87 -8.49 23.67
N ALA A 147 12.00 -9.08 24.50
CA ALA A 147 11.82 -10.53 24.55
C ALA A 147 11.20 -11.10 23.28
N CYS A 148 10.34 -10.33 22.59
CA CYS A 148 9.69 -10.75 21.35
C CYS A 148 10.61 -10.70 20.13
N ALA A 149 11.73 -9.97 20.16
CA ALA A 149 12.66 -9.84 19.03
C ALA A 149 13.12 -11.20 18.49
N ALA A 150 13.48 -12.13 19.39
CA ALA A 150 13.91 -13.47 19.01
C ALA A 150 12.77 -14.39 18.53
N LEU A 151 11.52 -13.97 18.68
CA LEU A 151 10.32 -14.79 18.46
C LEU A 151 9.44 -14.29 17.30
N VAL A 152 9.89 -13.26 16.58
CA VAL A 152 9.12 -12.62 15.50
C VAL A 152 8.64 -13.61 14.44
N THR A 153 9.44 -14.62 14.12
CA THR A 153 9.10 -15.63 13.09
C THR A 153 8.16 -16.73 13.59
N CYS A 154 7.80 -16.74 14.87
CA CYS A 154 6.88 -17.72 15.43
C CYS A 154 5.42 -17.29 15.16
N PRO A 155 4.62 -18.05 14.39
CA PRO A 155 3.26 -17.63 14.03
C PRO A 155 2.32 -17.43 15.23
N GLN A 156 2.58 -18.11 16.35
CA GLN A 156 1.81 -17.94 17.59
C GLN A 156 1.98 -16.57 18.24
N MET A 157 3.01 -15.81 17.84
CA MET A 157 3.35 -14.51 18.41
C MET A 157 2.73 -13.33 17.64
N SER A 158 2.18 -13.57 16.44
CA SER A 158 1.54 -12.52 15.63
C SER A 158 0.52 -11.66 16.40
N PRO A 159 -0.39 -12.22 17.23
CA PRO A 159 -1.34 -11.40 17.98
C PRO A 159 -0.66 -10.48 19.00
N LEU A 160 0.39 -10.97 19.67
CA LEU A 160 1.15 -10.18 20.64
C LEU A 160 1.95 -9.08 19.95
N ILE A 161 2.59 -9.39 18.82
CA ILE A 161 3.32 -8.41 18.00
C ILE A 161 2.35 -7.32 17.52
N GLY A 162 1.18 -7.69 17.01
CA GLY A 162 0.14 -6.75 16.61
C GLY A 162 -0.32 -5.85 17.75
N ALA A 163 -0.56 -6.42 18.95
CA ALA A 163 -0.94 -5.67 20.13
C ALA A 163 0.15 -4.66 20.57
N LEU A 164 1.43 -5.05 20.53
CA LEU A 164 2.56 -4.18 20.86
C LEU A 164 2.64 -2.99 19.89
N LEU A 165 2.46 -3.23 18.59
CA LEU A 165 2.46 -2.18 17.57
C LEU A 165 1.27 -1.23 17.75
N LYS A 166 0.06 -1.76 17.99
CA LYS A 166 -1.13 -0.94 18.27
C LYS A 166 -0.95 -0.05 19.50
N HIS A 167 -0.33 -0.58 20.55
CA HIS A 167 -0.06 0.21 21.76
C HIS A 167 0.92 1.36 21.51
N SER A 168 1.93 1.18 20.65
CA SER A 168 2.91 2.23 20.36
C SER A 168 2.30 3.47 19.69
N MET A 169 1.26 3.31 18.87
CA MET A 169 0.51 4.42 18.28
C MET A 169 -0.21 5.28 19.33
N LEU A 170 -0.71 4.65 20.39
CA LEU A 170 -1.53 5.31 21.40
C LEU A 170 -0.70 6.08 22.43
N CYS A 171 0.56 5.68 22.66
CA CYS A 171 1.37 6.16 23.77
C CYS A 171 2.30 7.35 23.42
N GLY A 172 2.47 7.71 22.14
CA GLY A 172 3.25 8.89 21.71
C GLY A 172 4.74 8.92 22.12
N THR A 173 5.21 7.92 22.87
CA THR A 173 6.58 7.76 23.37
C THR A 173 7.17 6.47 22.81
N SER A 174 8.47 6.49 22.46
CA SER A 174 9.17 5.36 21.84
C SER A 174 9.40 4.22 22.85
N CYS A 175 8.40 3.37 23.04
CA CYS A 175 8.43 2.30 24.04
C CYS A 175 8.96 0.97 23.51
N LEU A 176 9.03 0.82 22.19
CA LEU A 176 9.43 -0.44 21.55
C LEU A 176 10.95 -0.48 21.32
N ASN A 177 11.53 -1.64 21.58
CA ASN A 177 12.93 -1.93 21.29
C ASN A 177 13.22 -1.84 19.78
N GLN A 178 14.34 -1.22 19.39
CA GLN A 178 14.69 -1.03 17.97
C GLN A 178 15.05 -2.33 17.24
N GLU A 179 15.70 -3.27 17.92
CA GLU A 179 16.00 -4.61 17.38
C GLU A 179 14.71 -5.36 17.07
N PHE A 180 13.72 -5.30 17.97
CA PHE A 180 12.39 -5.86 17.72
C PHE A 180 11.74 -5.26 16.47
N ILE A 181 11.75 -3.93 16.32
CA ILE A 181 11.17 -3.25 15.15
C ILE A 181 11.86 -3.70 13.86
N LYS A 182 13.19 -3.80 13.87
CA LYS A 182 13.99 -4.26 12.74
C LYS A 182 13.63 -5.70 12.36
N GLU A 183 13.61 -6.61 13.33
CA GLU A 183 13.28 -8.03 13.10
C GLU A 183 11.85 -8.20 12.56
N VAL A 184 10.87 -7.45 13.10
CA VAL A 184 9.49 -7.43 12.59
C VAL A 184 9.46 -6.97 11.14
N SER A 185 10.15 -5.87 10.82
CA SER A 185 10.22 -5.34 9.45
C SER A 185 10.85 -6.35 8.47
N GLU A 186 11.98 -6.95 8.83
CA GLU A 186 12.66 -7.94 7.99
C GLU A 186 11.82 -9.21 7.80
N ALA A 187 11.12 -9.66 8.85
CA ALA A 187 10.23 -10.81 8.78
C ALA A 187 9.00 -10.54 7.90
N LEU A 188 8.45 -9.32 7.92
CA LEU A 188 7.35 -8.90 7.04
C LEU A 188 7.79 -8.86 5.58
N ILE A 189 8.90 -8.18 5.27
CA ILE A 189 9.45 -8.08 3.90
C ILE A 189 9.77 -9.47 3.35
N SER A 190 10.34 -10.34 4.17
CA SER A 190 10.67 -11.72 3.78
C SER A 190 9.47 -12.68 3.77
N LYS A 191 8.25 -12.19 4.04
CA LYS A 191 7.00 -12.99 4.16
C LYS A 191 7.06 -14.13 5.18
N ARG A 192 7.90 -13.99 6.22
CA ARG A 192 8.05 -14.95 7.33
C ARG A 192 7.14 -14.65 8.51
N LEU A 193 6.57 -13.45 8.54
CA LEU A 193 5.57 -13.02 9.52
C LEU A 193 4.32 -12.54 8.78
N VAL A 194 3.15 -12.93 9.30
CA VAL A 194 1.85 -12.42 8.84
C VAL A 194 1.21 -11.70 10.02
N LEU A 195 0.83 -10.45 9.80
CA LEU A 195 0.11 -9.59 10.74
C LEU A 195 -1.18 -9.10 10.09
N GLU A 196 -2.10 -8.61 10.91
CA GLU A 196 -3.27 -7.88 10.44
C GLU A 196 -2.85 -6.54 9.80
N ASP A 197 -3.58 -6.09 8.78
CA ASP A 197 -3.27 -4.87 8.02
C ASP A 197 -3.08 -3.65 8.94
N GLU A 198 -3.95 -3.49 9.95
CA GLU A 198 -3.86 -2.38 10.92
C GLU A 198 -2.53 -2.41 11.69
N ALA A 199 -2.01 -3.60 12.05
CA ALA A 199 -0.74 -3.72 12.74
C ALA A 199 0.45 -3.36 11.86
N VAL A 200 0.40 -3.70 10.56
CA VAL A 200 1.42 -3.31 9.57
C VAL A 200 1.43 -1.80 9.39
N VAL A 201 0.26 -1.18 9.25
CA VAL A 201 0.14 0.28 9.15
C VAL A 201 0.64 0.97 10.42
N ASN A 202 0.31 0.44 11.60
CA ASN A 202 0.82 0.94 12.87
C ASN A 202 2.35 0.84 12.97
N LEU A 203 2.98 -0.19 12.40
CA LEU A 203 4.44 -0.26 12.33
C LEU A 203 5.02 0.88 11.49
N TRP A 204 4.44 1.15 10.32
CA TRP A 204 4.90 2.21 9.41
C TRP A 204 4.68 3.62 9.96
N CYS A 205 3.54 3.86 10.59
CA CYS A 205 3.27 5.11 11.29
C CYS A 205 4.25 5.33 12.46
N TYR A 206 4.76 4.26 13.08
CA TYR A 206 5.67 4.32 14.23
C TYR A 206 7.13 4.49 13.79
N SER A 207 7.54 3.80 12.71
CA SER A 207 8.91 3.70 12.26
C SER A 207 9.07 4.09 10.78
N PRO A 208 9.64 5.28 10.50
CA PRO A 208 9.93 5.72 9.14
C PRO A 208 10.82 4.75 8.36
N SER A 209 11.83 4.14 9.01
CA SER A 209 12.73 3.19 8.36
C SER A 209 12.02 1.90 7.91
N CYS A 210 10.98 1.46 8.63
CA CYS A 210 10.17 0.32 8.20
C CYS A 210 9.30 0.66 6.99
N LEU A 211 8.75 1.88 6.96
CA LEU A 211 7.99 2.37 5.81
C LEU A 211 8.89 2.51 4.57
N GLU A 212 10.07 3.10 4.73
CA GLU A 212 11.08 3.21 3.67
C GLU A 212 11.45 1.82 3.14
N GLY A 213 11.72 0.86 4.03
CA GLY A 213 12.03 -0.52 3.65
C GLY A 213 10.90 -1.19 2.86
N ALA A 214 9.63 -0.96 3.22
CA ALA A 214 8.48 -1.49 2.49
C ALA A 214 8.34 -0.87 1.09
N ALA A 215 8.51 0.46 0.97
CA ALA A 215 8.46 1.15 -0.32
C ALA A 215 9.61 0.72 -1.25
N VAL A 216 10.83 0.59 -0.70
CA VAL A 216 12.00 0.13 -1.44
C VAL A 216 11.84 -1.34 -1.85
N SER A 217 11.32 -2.21 -0.98
CA SER A 217 11.06 -3.61 -1.34
C SER A 217 10.08 -3.74 -2.51
N LEU A 218 9.03 -2.90 -2.55
CA LEU A 218 8.12 -2.87 -3.70
C LEU A 218 8.83 -2.41 -4.98
N LEU A 219 9.66 -1.35 -4.91
CA LEU A 219 10.49 -0.91 -6.03
C LEU A 219 11.44 -2.01 -6.54
N GLU A 220 12.19 -2.64 -5.64
CA GLU A 220 13.14 -3.71 -5.96
C GLU A 220 12.44 -4.89 -6.63
N SER A 221 11.25 -5.26 -6.15
CA SER A 221 10.46 -6.33 -6.76
C SER A 221 10.07 -6.01 -8.21
N VAL A 222 9.72 -4.76 -8.50
CA VAL A 222 9.36 -4.27 -9.83
C VAL A 222 10.57 -4.21 -10.77
N LEU A 223 11.74 -3.89 -10.23
CA LEU A 223 12.99 -3.81 -10.98
C LEU A 223 13.65 -5.17 -11.23
N SER A 224 13.33 -6.20 -10.43
CA SER A 224 14.01 -7.51 -10.49
C SER A 224 13.33 -8.53 -11.42
N ASP A 225 11.99 -8.59 -11.44
CA ASP A 225 11.23 -9.54 -12.26
C ASP A 225 10.36 -8.78 -13.27
N HIS A 226 10.81 -8.64 -14.52
CA HIS A 226 10.08 -7.82 -15.50
C HIS A 226 8.89 -8.54 -16.16
N GLU A 227 8.92 -9.85 -16.29
CA GLU A 227 7.95 -10.60 -17.10
C GLU A 227 6.67 -10.90 -16.31
N THR A 228 6.80 -11.46 -15.11
CA THR A 228 5.62 -11.77 -14.28
C THR A 228 4.96 -10.49 -13.76
N MET A 229 5.79 -9.51 -13.41
CA MET A 229 5.36 -8.25 -12.80
C MET A 229 4.53 -7.40 -13.74
N THR A 230 4.87 -7.36 -15.03
CA THR A 230 4.08 -6.62 -16.03
C THR A 230 2.67 -7.20 -16.21
N GLN A 231 2.46 -8.47 -15.83
CA GLN A 231 1.16 -9.12 -15.84
C GLN A 231 0.34 -8.95 -14.56
N SER A 232 0.94 -8.70 -13.40
CA SER A 232 0.24 -8.63 -12.11
C SER A 232 0.56 -7.39 -11.27
N LEU A 233 1.03 -6.31 -11.88
CA LEU A 233 1.43 -5.08 -11.20
C LEU A 233 0.33 -4.49 -10.31
N ASP A 234 -0.91 -4.43 -10.80
CA ASP A 234 -2.06 -3.94 -10.05
C ASP A 234 -2.31 -4.76 -8.79
N LYS A 235 -2.27 -6.09 -8.90
CA LYS A 235 -2.45 -6.99 -7.77
C LYS A 235 -1.31 -6.84 -6.76
N HIS A 236 -0.07 -6.84 -7.22
CA HIS A 236 1.11 -6.75 -6.36
C HIS A 236 1.19 -5.42 -5.60
N VAL A 237 0.84 -4.31 -6.26
CA VAL A 237 0.75 -2.99 -5.62
C VAL A 237 -0.37 -2.97 -4.58
N ASN A 238 -1.52 -3.58 -4.84
CA ASN A 238 -2.59 -3.72 -3.85
C ASN A 238 -2.18 -4.61 -2.66
N ASP A 239 -1.53 -5.73 -2.93
CA ASP A 239 -1.05 -6.69 -1.91
C ASP A 239 0.02 -6.07 -1.00
N SER A 240 0.68 -4.98 -1.43
CA SER A 240 1.67 -4.26 -0.61
C SER A 240 1.08 -3.47 0.56
N LEU A 241 -0.24 -3.26 0.62
CA LEU A 241 -0.96 -2.38 1.56
C LEU A 241 -0.59 -0.88 1.51
N LEU A 242 0.51 -0.49 0.85
CA LEU A 242 0.95 0.91 0.75
C LEU A 242 -0.14 1.86 0.20
N PRO A 243 -0.92 1.51 -0.84
CA PRO A 243 -1.99 2.40 -1.32
C PRO A 243 -3.11 2.62 -0.30
N GLN A 244 -3.47 1.56 0.45
CA GLN A 244 -4.49 1.63 1.50
C GLN A 244 -3.99 2.49 2.66
N ALA A 245 -2.80 2.19 3.17
CA ALA A 245 -2.16 2.94 4.25
C ALA A 245 -1.98 4.42 3.90
N SER A 246 -1.65 4.71 2.63
CA SER A 246 -1.53 6.07 2.10
C SER A 246 -2.86 6.82 2.08
N ALA A 247 -3.98 6.15 1.79
CA ALA A 247 -5.30 6.77 1.83
C ALA A 247 -5.73 7.10 3.26
N ASP A 248 -5.36 6.26 4.23
CA ASP A 248 -5.71 6.45 5.65
C ASP A 248 -4.76 7.44 6.36
N HIS A 249 -3.49 7.52 5.91
CA HIS A 249 -2.44 8.32 6.54
C HIS A 249 -1.62 9.13 5.52
N CYS A 250 -1.87 10.44 5.47
CA CYS A 250 -1.22 11.35 4.51
C CYS A 250 0.32 11.32 4.55
N HIS A 251 0.93 11.20 5.74
CA HIS A 251 2.38 11.14 5.85
C HIS A 251 2.98 9.89 5.15
N ILE A 252 2.26 8.76 5.16
CA ILE A 252 2.68 7.55 4.44
C ILE A 252 2.71 7.82 2.94
N PHE A 253 1.65 8.43 2.40
CA PHE A 253 1.61 8.82 0.99
C PHE A 253 2.80 9.72 0.61
N LEU A 254 3.07 10.75 1.41
CA LEU A 254 4.15 11.70 1.14
C LEU A 254 5.51 11.02 1.14
N THR A 255 5.79 10.15 2.12
CA THR A 255 7.05 9.39 2.19
C THR A 255 7.20 8.44 1.00
N VAL A 256 6.19 7.62 0.70
CA VAL A 256 6.23 6.67 -0.43
C VAL A 256 6.39 7.42 -1.75
N SER A 257 5.61 8.49 -1.96
CA SER A 257 5.69 9.32 -3.15
C SER A 257 7.05 9.98 -3.31
N GLU A 258 7.70 10.38 -2.22
CA GLU A 258 9.02 11.01 -2.26
C GLU A 258 10.13 9.99 -2.59
N ILE A 259 10.06 8.78 -2.03
CA ILE A 259 10.98 7.70 -2.38
C ILE A 259 10.89 7.40 -3.88
N TYR A 260 9.67 7.25 -4.41
CA TYR A 260 9.49 6.96 -5.84
C TYR A 260 9.90 8.14 -6.73
N ARG A 261 9.66 9.37 -6.28
CA ARG A 261 10.14 10.59 -6.95
C ARG A 261 11.66 10.57 -7.08
N ASN A 262 12.37 10.30 -5.98
CA ASN A 262 13.83 10.30 -5.95
C ASN A 262 14.42 9.21 -6.86
N VAL A 263 13.86 8.00 -6.80
CA VAL A 263 14.29 6.90 -7.69
C VAL A 263 14.02 7.23 -9.16
N LEU A 264 12.87 7.84 -9.48
CA LEU A 264 12.57 8.25 -10.86
C LEU A 264 13.54 9.33 -11.38
N THR A 265 14.02 10.23 -10.51
CA THR A 265 15.02 11.24 -10.91
C THR A 265 16.42 10.67 -11.09
N GLU A 266 16.76 9.61 -10.38
CA GLU A 266 18.07 8.95 -10.49
C GLU A 266 18.14 7.98 -11.68
N ILE A 267 17.05 7.24 -11.94
CA ILE A 267 16.97 6.24 -13.00
C ILE A 267 16.19 6.82 -14.18
N ASP A 268 16.91 7.58 -15.01
CA ASP A 268 16.32 8.33 -16.12
C ASP A 268 15.48 7.43 -17.06
N GLU A 269 14.31 7.94 -17.44
CA GLU A 269 13.31 7.29 -18.28
C GLU A 269 12.92 5.83 -17.93
N ASN A 270 13.06 5.41 -16.67
CA ASN A 270 12.71 4.03 -16.29
C ASN A 270 11.18 3.78 -16.34
N LEU A 271 10.74 3.02 -17.34
CA LEU A 271 9.33 2.70 -17.55
C LEU A 271 8.71 1.83 -16.46
N ALA A 272 9.50 0.99 -15.77
CA ALA A 272 9.02 0.16 -14.68
C ALA A 272 8.65 1.00 -13.46
N VAL A 273 9.52 1.95 -13.09
CA VAL A 273 9.27 2.90 -12.00
C VAL A 273 8.07 3.80 -12.34
N ARG A 274 7.97 4.30 -13.58
CA ARG A 274 6.81 5.08 -14.04
C ARG A 274 5.51 4.29 -13.92
N ALA A 275 5.50 3.03 -14.37
CA ALA A 275 4.33 2.16 -14.25
C ALA A 275 3.94 1.89 -12.79
N LEU A 276 4.91 1.65 -11.91
CA LEU A 276 4.67 1.50 -10.47
C LEU A 276 4.02 2.75 -9.88
N ILE A 277 4.56 3.94 -10.18
CA ILE A 277 4.01 5.22 -9.70
C ILE A 277 2.56 5.39 -10.17
N GLN A 278 2.29 5.15 -11.45
CA GLN A 278 0.94 5.24 -12.02
C GLN A 278 -0.05 4.30 -11.35
N VAL A 279 0.31 3.01 -11.23
CA VAL A 279 -0.56 2.00 -10.61
C VAL A 279 -0.76 2.28 -9.13
N PHE A 280 0.29 2.69 -8.41
CA PHE A 280 0.19 3.11 -7.02
C PHE A 280 -0.78 4.28 -6.86
N THR A 281 -0.65 5.34 -7.67
CA THR A 281 -1.54 6.49 -7.64
C THR A 281 -2.99 6.10 -7.92
N VAL A 282 -3.24 5.26 -8.93
CA VAL A 282 -4.60 4.77 -9.24
C VAL A 282 -5.18 3.99 -8.07
N CYS A 283 -4.43 3.05 -7.48
CA CYS A 283 -4.89 2.27 -6.33
C CYS A 283 -5.17 3.19 -5.12
N PHE A 284 -4.28 4.14 -4.83
CA PHE A 284 -4.43 5.11 -3.75
C PHE A 284 -5.72 5.95 -3.95
N LEU A 285 -5.94 6.49 -5.14
CA LEU A 285 -7.13 7.29 -5.44
C LEU A 285 -8.41 6.48 -5.29
N GLN A 286 -8.41 5.21 -5.72
CA GLN A 286 -9.54 4.30 -5.53
C GLN A 286 -9.85 4.04 -4.04
N ARG A 287 -8.82 3.85 -3.20
CA ARG A 287 -9.02 3.70 -1.74
C ARG A 287 -9.53 4.99 -1.11
N LEU A 288 -8.96 6.14 -1.51
CA LEU A 288 -9.35 7.45 -1.00
C LEU A 288 -10.79 7.83 -1.40
N THR A 289 -11.26 7.47 -2.59
CA THR A 289 -12.65 7.72 -3.01
C THR A 289 -13.64 6.75 -2.37
N GLY A 290 -13.19 5.55 -1.98
CA GLY A 290 -14.00 4.56 -1.26
C GLY A 290 -14.23 4.87 0.23
N GLN A 291 -13.45 5.79 0.83
CA GLN A 291 -13.62 6.21 2.21
C GLN A 291 -14.91 7.03 2.44
N LYS A 292 -15.40 7.03 3.68
CA LYS A 292 -16.50 7.90 4.09
C LYS A 292 -16.07 9.37 3.95
N THR A 293 -16.98 10.21 3.45
CA THR A 293 -16.69 11.63 3.18
C THR A 293 -16.19 12.42 4.40
N GLN A 294 -16.56 12.00 5.62
CA GLN A 294 -16.18 12.66 6.88
C GLN A 294 -14.72 12.41 7.28
N ASP A 295 -14.15 11.27 6.88
CA ASP A 295 -12.78 10.85 7.26
C ASP A 295 -11.74 11.21 6.19
N ARG A 296 -12.21 11.62 5.00
CA ARG A 296 -11.38 11.85 3.82
C ARG A 296 -10.64 13.20 3.91
N LEU A 297 -9.31 13.13 3.90
CA LEU A 297 -8.47 14.32 3.74
C LEU A 297 -8.62 14.94 2.34
N PRO A 298 -8.53 16.28 2.21
CA PRO A 298 -8.61 16.93 0.90
C PRO A 298 -7.38 16.60 0.05
N LEU A 299 -7.55 16.44 -1.27
CA LEU A 299 -6.46 16.06 -2.19
C LEU A 299 -5.21 16.96 -2.08
N ARG A 300 -5.40 18.25 -1.81
CA ARG A 300 -4.29 19.20 -1.59
C ARG A 300 -3.34 18.80 -0.45
N ALA A 301 -3.81 18.01 0.53
CA ALA A 301 -2.97 17.53 1.63
C ALA A 301 -1.92 16.51 1.13
N PHE A 302 -2.29 15.71 0.12
CA PHE A 302 -1.42 14.70 -0.49
C PHE A 302 -0.49 15.31 -1.55
N PHE A 303 -0.88 16.44 -2.16
CA PHE A 303 -0.09 17.13 -3.19
C PHE A 303 0.27 18.58 -2.79
N PRO A 304 1.03 18.79 -1.71
CA PRO A 304 1.24 20.11 -1.12
C PRO A 304 2.04 21.08 -2.01
N HIS A 305 2.85 20.55 -2.93
CA HIS A 305 3.74 21.34 -3.80
C HIS A 305 3.18 21.57 -5.21
N VAL A 306 1.99 21.05 -5.52
CA VAL A 306 1.40 21.18 -6.85
C VAL A 306 0.42 22.36 -6.90
N MET A 307 0.43 23.11 -8.00
CA MET A 307 -0.52 24.20 -8.22
C MET A 307 -1.96 23.69 -8.12
N PRO A 308 -2.84 24.29 -7.28
CA PRO A 308 -4.18 23.74 -7.03
C PRO A 308 -5.07 23.58 -8.27
N SER A 309 -4.89 24.41 -9.30
CA SER A 309 -5.66 24.33 -10.54
C SER A 309 -5.28 23.12 -11.43
N LEU A 310 -4.13 22.48 -11.21
CA LEU A 310 -3.75 21.25 -11.89
C LEU A 310 -4.39 20.00 -11.28
N LEU A 311 -4.76 20.03 -9.99
CA LEU A 311 -5.22 18.84 -9.27
C LEU A 311 -6.52 18.27 -9.85
N PRO A 312 -7.63 19.04 -10.00
CA PRO A 312 -8.87 18.47 -10.52
C PRO A 312 -8.73 17.85 -11.92
N PRO A 313 -8.20 18.55 -12.95
CA PRO A 313 -8.15 17.99 -14.30
C PRO A 313 -7.25 16.76 -14.43
N LEU A 314 -6.13 16.72 -13.70
CA LEU A 314 -5.21 15.59 -13.77
C LEU A 314 -5.66 14.40 -12.93
N LEU A 315 -6.31 14.61 -11.77
CA LEU A 315 -6.72 13.52 -10.86
C LEU A 315 -8.10 12.93 -11.20
N THR A 316 -8.91 13.60 -12.01
CA THR A 316 -10.15 13.02 -12.56
C THR A 316 -9.79 11.92 -13.54
N ALA A 317 -10.31 10.70 -13.29
CA ALA A 317 -10.05 9.56 -14.16
C ALA A 317 -10.74 9.73 -15.54
N PRO A 318 -10.20 9.14 -16.63
CA PRO A 318 -10.82 9.24 -17.96
C PRO A 318 -12.19 8.58 -18.01
N SER A 319 -12.47 7.62 -17.13
CA SER A 319 -13.78 6.97 -16.96
C SER A 319 -14.84 7.90 -16.37
N GLU A 320 -14.45 8.99 -15.71
CA GLU A 320 -15.33 10.02 -15.15
C GLU A 320 -15.65 11.13 -16.17
N VAL A 321 -14.92 11.19 -17.29
CA VAL A 321 -15.11 12.18 -18.35
C VAL A 321 -15.73 11.52 -19.57
N PRO A 322 -16.83 12.06 -20.15
CA PRO A 322 -17.39 11.56 -21.41
C PRO A 322 -16.35 11.50 -22.52
N ARG A 323 -16.39 10.44 -23.34
CA ARG A 323 -15.36 10.19 -24.37
C ARG A 323 -15.28 11.31 -25.40
N GLU A 324 -16.41 11.93 -25.71
CA GLU A 324 -16.52 13.05 -26.64
C GLU A 324 -15.80 14.30 -26.13
N ALA A 325 -15.67 14.45 -24.80
CA ALA A 325 -15.02 15.58 -24.15
C ALA A 325 -13.53 15.33 -23.87
N TRP A 326 -12.98 14.14 -24.16
CA TRP A 326 -11.58 13.83 -23.87
C TRP A 326 -10.60 14.77 -24.57
N LEU A 327 -10.86 15.14 -25.83
CA LEU A 327 -9.98 16.05 -26.57
C LEU A 327 -9.94 17.44 -25.92
N ASP A 328 -11.11 18.00 -25.60
CA ASP A 328 -11.21 19.31 -24.94
C ASP A 328 -10.56 19.29 -23.55
N HIS A 329 -10.74 18.20 -22.79
CA HIS A 329 -10.12 18.01 -21.49
C HIS A 329 -8.58 17.96 -21.59
N LEU A 330 -8.04 17.25 -22.58
CA LEU A 330 -6.59 17.19 -22.82
C LEU A 330 -6.01 18.52 -23.29
N ILE A 331 -6.74 19.27 -24.13
CA ILE A 331 -6.35 20.63 -24.52
C ILE A 331 -6.32 21.55 -23.29
N TRP A 332 -7.26 21.39 -22.36
CA TRP A 332 -7.28 22.12 -21.10
C TRP A 332 -6.08 21.76 -20.20
N ILE A 333 -5.80 20.47 -20.00
CA ILE A 333 -4.60 20.00 -19.27
C ILE A 333 -3.33 20.61 -19.88
N ARG A 334 -3.18 20.51 -21.21
CA ARG A 334 -2.02 21.06 -21.94
C ARG A 334 -1.87 22.56 -21.70
N SER A 335 -2.96 23.32 -21.74
CA SER A 335 -2.93 24.77 -21.50
C SER A 335 -2.51 25.11 -20.06
N LEU A 336 -2.97 24.34 -19.07
CA LEU A 336 -2.56 24.52 -17.68
C LEU A 336 -1.07 24.21 -17.48
N LEU A 337 -0.59 23.08 -18.03
CA LEU A 337 0.81 22.70 -17.97
C LEU A 337 1.69 23.75 -18.67
N GLN A 338 1.29 24.22 -19.84
CA GLN A 338 1.98 25.28 -20.58
C GLN A 338 2.06 26.58 -19.77
N SER A 339 0.98 26.97 -19.07
CA SER A 339 1.00 28.16 -18.22
C SER A 339 2.01 28.08 -17.06
N VAL A 340 2.19 26.90 -16.45
CA VAL A 340 3.22 26.69 -15.41
C VAL A 340 4.62 26.92 -15.96
N MET A 341 4.83 26.61 -17.24
CA MET A 341 6.12 26.79 -17.88
C MET A 341 6.42 28.24 -18.25
N GLU A 342 5.39 28.98 -18.66
CA GLU A 342 5.50 30.38 -19.11
C GLU A 342 5.58 31.35 -17.94
N ASN A 343 4.81 31.12 -16.86
CA ASN A 343 4.81 31.96 -15.66
C ASN A 343 6.13 31.90 -14.87
N GLU A 344 6.91 30.85 -15.11
CA GLU A 344 8.13 30.53 -14.39
C GLU A 344 9.35 30.54 -15.35
N ALA A 345 9.34 31.44 -16.35
CA ALA A 345 10.35 31.53 -17.40
C ALA A 345 11.72 32.10 -16.95
N GLY A 346 11.95 32.29 -15.65
CA GLY A 346 13.24 32.71 -15.10
C GLY A 346 14.22 31.54 -14.90
N GLU A 347 15.52 31.86 -14.81
CA GLU A 347 16.58 30.95 -14.30
C GLU A 347 16.51 30.75 -12.77
N ASP A 348 15.34 31.01 -12.15
CA ASP A 348 15.14 30.84 -10.72
C ASP A 348 14.92 29.35 -10.39
N VAL A 349 15.54 28.85 -9.33
CA VAL A 349 15.42 27.45 -8.86
C VAL A 349 13.95 27.09 -8.60
N ARG A 350 13.15 28.06 -8.16
CA ARG A 350 11.71 27.89 -7.91
C ARG A 350 10.91 27.56 -9.18
N ALA A 351 11.31 28.12 -10.31
CA ALA A 351 10.68 27.87 -11.58
C ALA A 351 10.87 26.42 -12.06
N TYR A 352 12.08 25.89 -11.89
CA TYR A 352 12.37 24.50 -12.21
C TYR A 352 11.56 23.54 -11.33
N GLN A 353 11.45 23.85 -10.05
CA GLN A 353 10.67 23.06 -9.10
C GLN A 353 9.19 23.01 -9.48
N ALA A 354 8.56 24.13 -9.86
CA ALA A 354 7.15 24.14 -10.25
C ALA A 354 6.86 23.28 -11.51
N VAL A 355 7.71 23.37 -12.53
CA VAL A 355 7.60 22.55 -13.76
C VAL A 355 7.76 21.06 -13.42
N PHE A 356 8.73 20.72 -12.57
CA PHE A 356 8.93 19.35 -12.13
C PHE A 356 7.74 18.81 -11.34
N GLN A 357 7.13 19.61 -10.43
CA GLN A 357 5.95 19.18 -9.69
C GLN A 357 4.74 18.94 -10.62
N ALA A 358 4.55 19.80 -11.62
CA ALA A 358 3.50 19.62 -12.63
C ALA A 358 3.74 18.36 -13.49
N TRP A 359 4.99 18.13 -13.92
CA TRP A 359 5.36 16.93 -14.65
C TRP A 359 5.20 15.66 -13.80
N PHE A 360 5.64 15.67 -12.55
CA PHE A 360 5.54 14.50 -11.69
C PHE A 360 4.07 14.13 -11.42
N LEU A 361 3.19 15.12 -11.26
CA LEU A 361 1.74 14.86 -11.19
C LEU A 361 1.21 14.25 -12.49
N LEU A 362 1.69 14.71 -13.65
CA LEU A 362 1.36 14.09 -14.94
C LEU A 362 1.87 12.64 -15.03
N VAL A 363 3.04 12.33 -14.45
CA VAL A 363 3.56 10.95 -14.34
C VAL A 363 2.63 10.09 -13.50
N GLN A 364 2.24 10.58 -12.32
CA GLN A 364 1.25 9.91 -11.45
C GLN A 364 -0.09 9.70 -12.16
N CYS A 365 -0.51 10.65 -12.99
CA CYS A 365 -1.75 10.63 -13.76
C CYS A 365 -1.54 10.22 -15.23
N GLY A 366 -0.61 9.27 -15.48
CA GLY A 366 -0.21 8.87 -16.83
C GLY A 366 -1.34 8.34 -17.72
N TYR A 367 -2.49 7.99 -17.15
CA TYR A 367 -3.69 7.61 -17.90
C TYR A 367 -4.18 8.69 -18.88
N TRP A 368 -3.95 9.98 -18.60
CA TRP A 368 -4.28 11.05 -19.55
C TRP A 368 -3.30 11.08 -20.73
N VAL A 369 -2.03 10.71 -20.51
CA VAL A 369 -1.04 10.58 -21.58
C VAL A 369 -1.36 9.37 -22.46
N ASP A 370 -1.76 8.25 -21.86
CA ASP A 370 -2.22 7.07 -22.61
C ASP A 370 -3.51 7.39 -23.41
N THR A 371 -4.41 8.20 -22.84
CA THR A 371 -5.63 8.66 -23.53
C THR A 371 -5.29 9.58 -24.70
N ALA A 372 -4.32 10.49 -24.54
CA ALA A 372 -3.82 11.32 -25.64
C ALA A 372 -3.19 10.47 -26.75
N ALA A 373 -2.41 9.45 -26.38
CA ALA A 373 -1.79 8.53 -27.33
C ALA A 373 -2.84 7.68 -28.08
N GLU A 374 -3.91 7.24 -27.39
CA GLU A 374 -5.06 6.57 -28.00
C GLU A 374 -5.76 7.48 -29.02
N LEU A 375 -6.08 8.73 -28.66
CA LEU A 375 -6.72 9.69 -29.56
C LEU A 375 -5.86 9.97 -30.80
N LEU A 376 -4.53 10.03 -30.65
CA LEU A 376 -3.60 10.25 -31.76
C LEU A 376 -3.66 9.17 -32.85
N VAL A 377 -4.12 7.95 -32.53
CA VAL A 377 -4.26 6.87 -33.52
C VAL A 377 -5.31 7.21 -34.58
N LEU A 378 -6.38 7.91 -34.18
CA LEU A 378 -7.52 8.26 -35.04
C LEU A 378 -7.64 9.77 -35.29
N ALA A 379 -6.78 10.58 -34.69
CA ALA A 379 -6.85 12.04 -34.78
C ALA A 379 -6.68 12.54 -36.23
N ALA A 380 -7.49 13.55 -36.56
CA ALA A 380 -7.24 14.40 -37.71
C ALA A 380 -5.98 15.26 -37.47
N PRO A 381 -5.23 15.64 -38.54
CA PRO A 381 -3.99 16.40 -38.40
C PRO A 381 -4.09 17.68 -37.54
N GLU A 382 -5.20 18.40 -37.66
CA GLU A 382 -5.50 19.61 -36.90
C GLU A 382 -5.57 19.39 -35.38
N ASN A 383 -5.93 18.18 -34.94
CA ASN A 383 -6.09 17.85 -33.53
C ASN A 383 -4.85 17.17 -32.93
N ALA A 384 -3.85 16.84 -33.75
CA ALA A 384 -2.69 16.07 -33.31
C ALA A 384 -1.68 16.93 -32.51
N GLU A 385 -1.54 18.21 -32.84
CA GLU A 385 -0.49 19.06 -32.26
C GLU A 385 -0.59 19.23 -30.73
N PRO A 386 -1.77 19.54 -30.14
CA PRO A 386 -1.90 19.61 -28.68
C PRO A 386 -1.58 18.30 -27.96
N LEU A 387 -1.94 17.16 -28.58
CA LEU A 387 -1.71 15.83 -28.02
C LEU A 387 -0.24 15.42 -28.11
N LEU A 388 0.40 15.69 -29.25
CA LEU A 388 1.84 15.47 -29.44
C LEU A 388 2.65 16.32 -28.46
N TRP A 389 2.25 17.58 -28.23
CA TRP A 389 2.87 18.43 -27.22
C TRP A 389 2.83 17.78 -25.83
N LEU A 390 1.69 17.21 -25.43
CA LEU A 390 1.54 16.56 -24.13
C LEU A 390 2.41 15.32 -24.00
N LEU A 391 2.46 14.48 -25.05
CA LEU A 391 3.36 13.32 -25.09
C LEU A 391 4.83 13.73 -25.02
N THR A 392 5.22 14.77 -25.78
CA THR A 392 6.58 15.31 -25.73
C THR A 392 6.90 15.84 -24.34
N PHE A 393 6.01 16.57 -23.69
CA PHE A 393 6.22 17.06 -22.33
C PHE A 393 6.35 15.93 -21.30
N PHE A 394 5.57 14.86 -21.44
CA PHE A 394 5.64 13.70 -20.55
C PHE A 394 7.00 12.98 -20.61
N HIS A 395 7.54 12.77 -21.82
CA HIS A 395 8.83 12.11 -21.99
C HIS A 395 10.01 13.05 -21.78
N HIS A 396 9.85 14.35 -22.08
CA HIS A 396 10.91 15.36 -22.10
C HIS A 396 10.55 16.64 -21.31
N PRO A 397 10.37 16.56 -19.98
CA PRO A 397 9.87 17.69 -19.18
C PRO A 397 10.83 18.88 -19.07
N THR A 398 12.13 18.61 -19.12
CA THR A 398 13.20 19.60 -18.90
C THR A 398 13.58 20.37 -20.17
N ASN A 399 13.19 19.89 -21.34
CA ASN A 399 13.50 20.53 -22.62
C ASN A 399 12.67 21.82 -22.78
N ARG A 400 13.32 22.98 -22.60
CA ARG A 400 12.74 24.33 -22.80
C ARG A 400 13.11 24.89 -24.18
N GLY A 401 12.28 25.80 -24.70
CA GLY A 401 12.57 26.54 -25.93
C GLY A 401 12.81 25.65 -27.16
N HIS A 402 13.93 25.86 -27.85
CA HIS A 402 14.27 25.22 -29.12
C HIS A 402 14.34 23.68 -29.05
N GLN A 403 14.82 23.11 -27.94
CA GLN A 403 14.89 21.65 -27.76
C GLN A 403 13.50 21.00 -27.76
N ARG A 404 12.49 21.66 -27.21
CA ARG A 404 11.11 21.17 -27.27
C ARG A 404 10.55 21.22 -28.67
N SER A 405 10.80 22.30 -29.40
CA SER A 405 10.34 22.43 -30.78
C SER A 405 10.92 21.30 -31.64
N GLN A 406 12.19 20.95 -31.43
CA GLN A 406 12.83 19.79 -32.07
C GLN A 406 12.14 18.48 -31.65
N GLN A 407 11.98 18.22 -30.35
CA GLN A 407 11.36 16.98 -29.86
C GLN A 407 9.89 16.83 -30.29
N THR A 408 9.17 17.93 -30.41
CA THR A 408 7.79 17.94 -30.92
C THR A 408 7.76 17.67 -32.42
N ALA A 409 8.77 18.14 -33.17
CA ALA A 409 8.93 17.84 -34.59
C ALA A 409 9.25 16.36 -34.81
N GLU A 410 10.14 15.77 -34.01
CA GLU A 410 10.44 14.33 -34.03
C GLU A 410 9.19 13.49 -33.67
N ALA A 411 8.43 13.90 -32.65
CA ALA A 411 7.16 13.25 -32.31
C ALA A 411 6.13 13.32 -33.46
N ARG A 412 6.07 14.45 -34.17
CA ARG A 412 5.21 14.66 -35.34
C ARG A 412 5.64 13.79 -36.52
N GLU A 413 6.93 13.68 -36.75
CA GLU A 413 7.51 12.80 -37.78
C GLU A 413 7.16 11.33 -37.49
N ALA A 414 7.42 10.87 -36.27
CA ALA A 414 7.08 9.52 -35.82
C ALA A 414 5.58 9.22 -36.01
N TRP A 415 4.71 10.11 -35.54
CA TRP A 415 3.26 9.99 -35.70
C TRP A 415 2.85 9.93 -37.17
N THR A 416 3.46 10.73 -38.05
CA THR A 416 3.18 10.72 -39.49
C THR A 416 3.55 9.38 -40.11
N HIS A 417 4.75 8.85 -39.81
CA HIS A 417 5.18 7.56 -40.30
C HIS A 417 4.31 6.41 -39.80
N LEU A 418 3.92 6.42 -38.52
CA LEU A 418 3.00 5.44 -37.94
C LEU A 418 1.63 5.49 -38.61
N ARG A 419 1.05 6.68 -38.81
CA ARG A 419 -0.22 6.82 -39.55
C ARG A 419 -0.12 6.23 -40.94
N MET A 420 0.92 6.55 -41.69
CA MET A 420 1.10 5.98 -43.03
C MET A 420 1.24 4.45 -42.98
N LEU A 421 2.00 3.92 -42.03
CA LEU A 421 2.21 2.48 -41.85
C LEU A 421 0.90 1.72 -41.57
N PHE A 422 0.04 2.26 -40.71
CA PHE A 422 -1.20 1.61 -40.28
C PHE A 422 -2.42 1.92 -41.17
N LEU A 423 -2.39 2.99 -41.97
CA LEU A 423 -3.48 3.35 -42.89
C LEU A 423 -3.30 2.80 -44.31
N THR A 424 -2.06 2.62 -44.79
CA THR A 424 -1.81 2.16 -46.16
C THR A 424 -1.57 0.65 -46.23
N ARG A 425 -2.07 0.01 -47.29
CA ARG A 425 -1.94 -1.43 -47.51
C ARG A 425 -1.38 -1.69 -48.92
N PRO A 426 -0.26 -2.43 -49.06
CA PRO A 426 0.60 -2.97 -48.01
C PRO A 426 1.38 -1.88 -47.24
N PRO A 427 1.91 -2.17 -46.03
CA PRO A 427 2.68 -1.20 -45.24
C PRO A 427 3.95 -0.76 -46.01
N PRO A 428 4.16 0.55 -46.26
CA PRO A 428 5.25 1.01 -47.11
C PRO A 428 6.61 0.82 -46.42
N PRO A 429 7.61 0.17 -47.08
CA PRO A 429 8.90 -0.13 -46.48
C PRO A 429 9.63 1.10 -45.94
N ARG A 430 9.51 2.25 -46.63
CA ARG A 430 10.14 3.51 -46.21
C ARG A 430 9.71 3.97 -44.81
N HIS A 431 8.43 3.81 -44.48
CA HIS A 431 7.89 4.25 -43.19
C HIS A 431 8.26 3.26 -42.09
N LEU A 432 8.36 1.98 -42.41
CA LEU A 432 8.88 0.97 -41.51
C LEU A 432 10.34 1.25 -41.14
N SER A 433 11.19 1.55 -42.12
CA SER A 433 12.60 1.91 -41.87
C SER A 433 12.73 3.17 -41.03
N ALA A 434 11.94 4.21 -41.31
CA ALA A 434 11.96 5.45 -40.54
C ALA A 434 11.53 5.25 -39.08
N VAL A 435 10.49 4.44 -38.81
CA VAL A 435 10.08 4.12 -37.42
C VAL A 435 11.19 3.37 -36.68
N LYS A 436 11.90 2.45 -37.34
CA LYS A 436 13.05 1.76 -36.73
C LYS A 436 14.17 2.72 -36.37
N GLU A 437 14.52 3.61 -37.29
CA GLU A 437 15.57 4.62 -37.07
C GLU A 437 15.22 5.53 -35.89
N LEU A 438 13.96 5.96 -35.80
CA LEU A 438 13.46 6.77 -34.67
C LEU A 438 13.41 5.99 -33.35
N LEU A 439 13.17 4.68 -33.35
CA LEU A 439 13.26 3.84 -32.14
C LEU A 439 14.71 3.59 -31.70
N SER A 440 15.65 3.62 -32.64
CA SER A 440 17.08 3.54 -32.39
C SER A 440 17.70 4.88 -31.99
N SER A 441 16.98 6.00 -32.15
CA SER A 441 17.46 7.31 -31.71
C SER A 441 17.36 7.44 -30.18
N SER A 442 18.41 7.97 -29.55
CA SER A 442 18.44 8.10 -28.08
C SER A 442 17.51 9.19 -27.54
N LEU A 443 17.12 10.15 -28.39
CA LEU A 443 16.41 11.36 -27.96
C LEU A 443 14.92 11.16 -27.75
N SER A 444 14.29 10.12 -28.30
CA SER A 444 12.82 9.96 -28.24
C SER A 444 12.32 8.50 -28.33
N ALA A 445 13.18 7.50 -28.15
CA ALA A 445 12.82 6.09 -28.33
C ALA A 445 11.57 5.67 -27.52
N ASN A 446 11.47 6.09 -26.25
CA ASN A 446 10.33 5.75 -25.40
C ASN A 446 9.03 6.44 -25.84
N LEU A 447 9.12 7.66 -26.39
CA LEU A 447 7.98 8.37 -26.98
C LEU A 447 7.49 7.66 -28.23
N VAL A 448 8.41 7.33 -29.14
CA VAL A 448 8.11 6.63 -30.39
C VAL A 448 7.53 5.25 -30.11
N LEU A 449 8.10 4.53 -29.14
CA LEU A 449 7.58 3.23 -28.70
C LEU A 449 6.18 3.36 -28.09
N HIS A 450 5.94 4.39 -27.26
CA HIS A 450 4.63 4.63 -26.67
C HIS A 450 3.57 4.90 -27.76
N LEU A 451 3.88 5.73 -28.76
CA LEU A 451 3.01 5.94 -29.91
C LEU A 451 2.79 4.64 -30.69
N PHE A 452 3.86 3.94 -31.05
CA PHE A 452 3.81 2.70 -31.82
C PHE A 452 2.86 1.67 -31.18
N LEU A 453 3.00 1.43 -29.87
CA LEU A 453 2.16 0.45 -29.16
C LEU A 453 0.70 0.87 -29.11
N ASN A 454 0.39 2.17 -29.00
CA ASN A 454 -0.99 2.65 -29.10
C ASN A 454 -1.56 2.41 -30.53
N PHE A 455 -0.79 2.64 -31.59
CA PHE A 455 -1.22 2.27 -32.95
C PHE A 455 -1.47 0.77 -33.10
N THR A 456 -0.60 -0.06 -32.54
CA THR A 456 -0.77 -1.52 -32.55
C THR A 456 -2.04 -1.96 -31.82
N VAL A 457 -2.34 -1.36 -30.67
CA VAL A 457 -3.50 -1.74 -29.84
C VAL A 457 -4.82 -1.19 -30.42
N PHE A 458 -4.86 0.10 -30.78
CA PHE A 458 -6.11 0.82 -31.06
C PHE A 458 -6.45 1.01 -32.54
N SER A 459 -5.55 0.71 -33.48
CA SER A 459 -5.85 0.86 -34.92
C SER A 459 -6.98 -0.06 -35.39
N HIS A 460 -7.66 0.25 -36.50
CA HIS A 460 -8.71 -0.62 -37.06
C HIS A 460 -8.19 -1.65 -38.08
N GLY A 461 -6.87 -1.80 -38.23
CA GLY A 461 -6.26 -2.70 -39.21
C GLY A 461 -6.49 -4.19 -38.93
N PRO A 462 -6.34 -5.09 -39.92
CA PRO A 462 -6.37 -6.54 -39.71
C PRO A 462 -5.23 -7.00 -38.80
N VAL A 463 -5.50 -7.97 -37.93
CA VAL A 463 -4.52 -8.47 -36.94
C VAL A 463 -3.27 -9.04 -37.62
N SER A 464 -3.40 -9.68 -38.78
CA SER A 464 -2.26 -10.21 -39.55
C SER A 464 -1.25 -9.14 -39.97
N ILE A 465 -1.74 -8.00 -40.45
CA ILE A 465 -0.88 -6.88 -40.89
C ILE A 465 -0.21 -6.23 -39.67
N ILE A 466 -0.96 -6.08 -38.58
CA ILE A 466 -0.43 -5.53 -37.33
C ILE A 466 0.68 -6.44 -36.76
N ASN A 467 0.49 -7.76 -36.79
CA ASN A 467 1.52 -8.71 -36.37
C ASN A 467 2.76 -8.63 -37.26
N GLU A 468 2.59 -8.55 -38.58
CA GLU A 468 3.71 -8.36 -39.51
C GLU A 468 4.52 -7.08 -39.21
N ILE A 469 3.82 -5.99 -38.88
CA ILE A 469 4.44 -4.73 -38.46
C ILE A 469 5.20 -4.92 -37.14
N ASN A 470 4.58 -5.56 -36.14
CA ASN A 470 5.19 -5.81 -34.83
C ASN A 470 6.46 -6.66 -34.94
N ASP A 471 6.42 -7.76 -35.69
CA ASP A 471 7.56 -8.65 -35.90
C ASP A 471 8.73 -7.92 -36.56
N LYS A 472 8.41 -6.97 -37.44
CA LYS A 472 9.41 -6.15 -38.11
C LYS A 472 9.95 -5.04 -37.22
N VAL A 473 9.15 -4.40 -36.37
CA VAL A 473 9.56 -3.23 -35.55
C VAL A 473 10.16 -3.65 -34.19
N LEU A 474 9.55 -4.62 -33.51
CA LEU A 474 9.95 -5.07 -32.17
C LEU A 474 10.97 -6.21 -32.26
N THR A 475 12.10 -5.98 -32.92
CA THR A 475 13.12 -7.02 -33.13
C THR A 475 14.07 -7.18 -31.95
N GLU A 476 14.41 -6.08 -31.26
CA GLU A 476 15.41 -6.09 -30.19
C GLU A 476 14.81 -6.43 -28.82
N ALA A 477 15.47 -7.32 -28.07
CA ALA A 477 15.02 -7.74 -26.74
C ALA A 477 14.88 -6.56 -25.74
N ALA A 478 15.73 -5.53 -25.86
CA ALA A 478 15.63 -4.34 -25.02
C ALA A 478 14.39 -3.49 -25.33
N VAL A 479 13.99 -3.40 -26.60
CA VAL A 479 12.76 -2.71 -27.03
C VAL A 479 11.53 -3.50 -26.59
N LYS A 480 11.54 -4.83 -26.72
CA LYS A 480 10.47 -5.71 -26.24
C LYS A 480 10.23 -5.58 -24.73
N ARG A 481 11.30 -5.59 -23.92
CA ARG A 481 11.20 -5.37 -22.46
C ARG A 481 10.58 -4.03 -22.10
N ARG A 482 10.97 -2.95 -22.79
CA ARG A 482 10.35 -1.62 -22.62
C ARG A 482 8.87 -1.61 -23.03
N ALA A 483 8.54 -2.32 -24.11
CA ALA A 483 7.18 -2.42 -24.60
C ALA A 483 6.23 -3.08 -23.59
N LEU A 484 6.68 -4.12 -22.88
CA LEU A 484 5.88 -4.80 -21.85
C LEU A 484 5.39 -3.83 -20.76
N TRP A 485 6.24 -2.89 -20.31
CA TRP A 485 5.85 -1.89 -19.30
C TRP A 485 4.80 -0.91 -19.80
N ILE A 486 4.93 -0.43 -21.04
CA ILE A 486 3.92 0.46 -21.64
C ILE A 486 2.59 -0.29 -21.82
N LEU A 487 2.62 -1.54 -22.27
CA LEU A 487 1.42 -2.38 -22.38
C LEU A 487 0.79 -2.67 -21.02
N ALA A 488 1.59 -2.83 -19.97
CA ALA A 488 1.10 -2.98 -18.60
C ALA A 488 0.33 -1.72 -18.14
N SER A 489 0.85 -0.52 -18.41
CA SER A 489 0.15 0.75 -18.12
C SER A 489 -1.17 0.86 -18.90
N ILE A 490 -1.16 0.59 -20.22
CA ILE A 490 -2.38 0.60 -21.05
C ILE A 490 -3.43 -0.37 -20.49
N ARG A 491 -3.01 -1.58 -20.11
CA ARG A 491 -3.89 -2.60 -19.53
C ARG A 491 -4.50 -2.15 -18.21
N CYS A 492 -3.70 -1.56 -17.32
CA CYS A 492 -4.18 -1.05 -16.03
C CYS A 492 -5.25 0.03 -16.23
N ARG A 493 -5.07 0.96 -17.20
CA ARG A 493 -6.07 1.97 -17.56
C ARG A 493 -7.34 1.35 -18.14
N LEU A 494 -7.22 0.39 -19.04
CA LEU A 494 -8.40 -0.22 -19.67
C LEU A 494 -9.23 -1.05 -18.68
N ASN A 495 -8.58 -1.71 -17.71
CA ASN A 495 -9.26 -2.46 -16.67
C ASN A 495 -10.09 -1.57 -15.73
N SER A 496 -9.72 -0.30 -15.55
CA SER A 496 -10.46 0.67 -14.73
C SER A 496 -11.55 1.41 -15.49
N ALA A 497 -11.57 1.33 -16.83
CA ALA A 497 -12.61 1.92 -17.66
C ALA A 497 -13.83 0.99 -17.75
N ALA A 498 -15.03 1.53 -17.50
CA ALA A 498 -16.28 0.76 -17.50
C ALA A 498 -16.68 0.19 -18.90
N THR A 499 -16.00 0.61 -19.98
CA THR A 499 -16.31 0.18 -21.35
C THR A 499 -15.30 -0.84 -21.86
N ARG A 500 -15.73 -2.10 -22.01
CA ARG A 500 -14.94 -3.18 -22.60
C ARG A 500 -15.06 -3.19 -24.12
N ASP A 501 -14.10 -2.62 -24.84
CA ASP A 501 -13.88 -2.97 -26.25
C ASP A 501 -13.14 -4.32 -26.28
N ASP A 502 -13.88 -5.42 -26.49
CA ASP A 502 -13.35 -6.78 -26.48
C ASP A 502 -12.23 -6.98 -27.52
N ARG A 503 -12.27 -6.24 -28.64
CA ARG A 503 -11.22 -6.30 -29.68
C ARG A 503 -9.92 -5.71 -29.15
N VAL A 504 -9.98 -4.56 -28.48
CA VAL A 504 -8.80 -3.89 -27.90
C VAL A 504 -8.16 -4.80 -26.84
N HIS A 505 -8.97 -5.39 -25.96
CA HIS A 505 -8.48 -6.30 -24.92
C HIS A 505 -7.85 -7.57 -25.51
N SER A 506 -8.49 -8.16 -26.52
CA SER A 506 -7.96 -9.34 -27.23
C SER A 506 -6.60 -9.05 -27.90
N ARG A 507 -6.46 -7.88 -28.53
CA ARG A 507 -5.21 -7.47 -29.17
C ARG A 507 -4.10 -7.20 -28.17
N LEU A 508 -4.42 -6.48 -27.10
CA LEU A 508 -3.47 -6.19 -26.03
C LEU A 508 -2.91 -7.50 -25.44
N ARG A 509 -3.80 -8.46 -25.16
CA ARG A 509 -3.40 -9.79 -24.65
C ARG A 509 -2.51 -10.53 -25.65
N THR A 510 -2.93 -10.60 -26.92
CA THR A 510 -2.16 -11.29 -27.97
C THR A 510 -0.76 -10.69 -28.11
N LEU A 511 -0.63 -9.37 -28.08
CA LEU A 511 0.66 -8.69 -28.17
C LEU A 511 1.55 -8.97 -26.95
N GLN A 512 0.97 -8.95 -25.75
CA GLN A 512 1.70 -9.29 -24.52
C GLN A 512 2.21 -10.74 -24.57
N ASP A 513 1.36 -11.68 -24.95
CA ASP A 513 1.72 -13.11 -25.04
C ASP A 513 2.86 -13.34 -26.05
N THR A 514 2.81 -12.68 -27.21
CA THR A 514 3.89 -12.76 -28.22
C THR A 514 5.21 -12.21 -27.70
N LEU A 515 5.18 -11.12 -26.93
CA LEU A 515 6.39 -10.49 -26.39
C LEU A 515 7.03 -11.26 -25.23
N LEU A 516 6.25 -12.08 -24.53
CA LEU A 516 6.72 -12.94 -23.42
C LEU A 516 7.27 -14.29 -23.89
N GLN A 517 6.93 -14.71 -25.12
CA GLN A 517 7.42 -15.98 -25.70
C GLN A 517 8.81 -15.85 -26.35
N THR A 518 9.39 -14.66 -26.38
CA THR A 518 10.65 -14.34 -27.08
C THR A 518 11.66 -13.66 -26.17
#